data_AF-A0A2V5VH95-F1
#
_entry.id   AF-A0A2V5VH95-F1
#
_cell.length_a   1.000
_cell.length_b   1.000
_cell.length_c   1.000
_cell.angle_alpha   90.00
_cell.angle_beta   90.00
_cell.angle_gamma   90.00
#
_symmetry.space_group_name_H-M   'P 1'
#
loop_
_entity.id
_entity.type
_entity.pdbx_description
1 polymer ?
#
loop_
_entity_poly.entity_id
_entity_poly.type
_entity_poly.pdbx_seq_one_letter_code
_entity_poly.pdbx_strand_id
1 'polypeptide(L)'
;MPRDAVESLSQMNPSALASLGPTFAVTTAAIQAVVRLQRAYCTMFSEQTRVVHFHLFPRTEWLTAKYFAAHSHDTEVSARD
;
A
#
# COMPACT_ATOMS: atom_id res chain seq x y z
N MET A 1 -13.60 22.89 -0.63
CA MET A 1 -14.58 21.94 -1.20
C MET A 1 -14.37 20.61 -0.51
N PRO A 2 -15.38 19.98 0.10
CA PRO A 2 -15.23 18.61 0.56
C PRO A 2 -14.84 17.77 -0.66
N ARG A 3 -13.73 17.02 -0.56
CA ARG A 3 -13.42 16.00 -1.56
C ARG A 3 -14.60 15.04 -1.56
N ASP A 4 -15.27 14.87 -2.70
CA ASP A 4 -16.40 13.96 -2.80
C ASP A 4 -15.98 12.59 -2.26
N ALA A 5 -16.50 12.26 -1.09
CA ALA A 5 -16.24 11.00 -0.43
C ALA A 5 -16.98 9.92 -1.22
N VAL A 6 -16.28 9.31 -2.16
CA VAL A 6 -16.80 8.21 -2.98
C VAL A 6 -16.50 6.87 -2.34
N GLU A 7 -17.32 5.86 -2.61
CA GLU A 7 -17.13 4.50 -2.07
C GLU A 7 -16.39 3.57 -3.05
N SER A 8 -16.25 3.99 -4.32
CA SER A 8 -15.57 3.22 -5.37
C SER A 8 -14.68 4.11 -6.23
N LEU A 9 -13.60 3.54 -6.76
CA LEU A 9 -12.74 4.20 -7.75
C LEU A 9 -13.50 4.58 -9.03
N SER A 10 -14.52 3.79 -9.40
CA SER A 10 -15.35 4.08 -10.58
C SER A 10 -16.23 5.33 -10.42
N GLN A 11 -16.44 5.78 -9.19
CA GLN A 11 -17.21 6.99 -8.88
C GLN A 11 -16.31 8.24 -8.81
N MET A 12 -14.98 8.07 -8.82
CA MET A 12 -14.05 9.20 -8.85
C MET A 12 -14.14 9.92 -10.19
N ASN A 13 -14.00 11.25 -10.15
CA ASN A 13 -13.83 11.98 -11.41
C ASN A 13 -12.51 11.56 -12.10
N PRO A 14 -12.44 11.62 -13.44
CA PRO A 14 -11.29 11.09 -14.18
C PRO A 14 -9.94 11.75 -13.81
N SER A 15 -9.94 13.04 -13.48
CA SER A 15 -8.73 13.76 -13.08
C SER A 15 -8.19 13.25 -11.74
N ALA A 16 -9.08 13.06 -10.76
CA ALA A 16 -8.72 12.50 -9.46
C ALA A 16 -8.18 11.07 -9.60
N LEU A 17 -8.84 10.23 -10.42
CA LEU A 17 -8.39 8.87 -10.68
C LEU A 17 -7.00 8.85 -11.35
N ALA A 18 -6.77 9.69 -12.36
CA ALA A 18 -5.47 9.82 -13.03
C ALA A 18 -4.36 10.33 -12.09
N SER A 19 -4.71 11.11 -11.07
CA SER A 19 -3.76 11.64 -10.08
C SER A 19 -3.23 10.58 -9.09
N LEU A 20 -3.88 9.41 -8.98
CA LEU A 20 -3.49 8.38 -8.01
C LEU A 20 -2.08 7.85 -8.26
N GLY A 21 -1.72 7.55 -9.51
CA GLY A 21 -0.40 7.00 -9.87
C GLY A 21 0.75 7.92 -9.44
N PRO A 22 0.78 9.19 -9.89
CA PRO A 22 1.77 10.17 -9.44
C PRO A 22 1.79 10.36 -7.92
N THR A 23 0.61 10.41 -7.28
CA THR A 23 0.50 10.56 -5.83
C THR A 23 1.13 9.39 -5.09
N PHE A 24 0.89 8.15 -5.53
CA PHE A 24 1.51 6.96 -4.94
C PHE A 24 3.01 6.93 -5.17
N ALA A 25 3.50 7.33 -6.34
CA ALA A 25 4.93 7.40 -6.62
C ALA A 25 5.65 8.37 -5.67
N VAL A 26 5.15 9.60 -5.55
CA VAL A 26 5.73 10.63 -4.67
C VAL A 26 5.66 10.18 -3.20
N THR A 27 4.50 9.68 -2.77
CA THR A 27 4.31 9.25 -1.38
C THR A 27 5.22 8.07 -1.04
N THR A 28 5.34 7.08 -1.92
CA THR A 28 6.22 5.93 -1.70
C THR A 28 7.69 6.35 -1.66
N ALA A 29 8.12 7.27 -2.52
CA ALA A 29 9.48 7.81 -2.49
C ALA A 29 9.77 8.57 -1.18
N ALA A 30 8.80 9.35 -0.69
CA ALA A 30 8.92 10.04 0.59
C ALA A 30 9.05 9.05 1.77
N ILE A 31 8.24 7.99 1.78
CA ILE A 31 8.34 6.94 2.82
C ILE A 31 9.70 6.22 2.70
N GLN A 32 10.17 5.90 1.49
CA GLN A 32 11.47 5.27 1.26
C GLN A 32 12.62 6.09 1.85
N ALA A 33 12.59 7.41 1.69
CA ALA A 33 13.63 8.32 2.17
C ALA A 33 13.79 8.29 3.70
N VAL A 34 12.73 7.95 4.44
CA VAL A 34 12.73 7.92 5.91
C VAL A 34 12.86 6.50 6.46
N VAL A 35 12.14 5.54 5.88
CA VAL A 35 11.93 4.21 6.47
C VAL A 35 12.85 3.15 5.86
N ARG A 36 13.57 3.45 4.76
CA ARG A 36 14.41 2.48 4.01
C ARG A 36 13.68 1.16 3.75
N LEU A 37 12.48 1.25 3.21
CA LEU A 37 11.67 0.09 2.89
C LEU A 37 12.30 -0.75 1.76
N GLN A 38 12.06 -2.06 1.78
CA GLN A 38 12.38 -3.00 0.68
C GLN A 38 11.22 -3.09 -0.32
N ARG A 39 9.99 -2.92 0.17
CA ARG A 39 8.76 -2.93 -0.62
C ARG A 39 7.69 -2.09 0.09
N ALA A 40 6.83 -1.41 -0.66
CA ALA A 40 5.64 -0.76 -0.11
C ALA A 40 4.41 -1.52 -0.60
N TYR A 41 3.52 -1.91 0.32
CA TYR A 41 2.23 -2.47 -0.03
C TYR A 41 1.21 -1.35 -0.07
N CYS A 42 0.39 -1.33 -1.11
CA CYS A 42 -0.76 -0.44 -1.23
C CYS A 42 -2.02 -1.29 -1.22
N THR A 43 -2.93 -1.03 -0.29
CA THR A 43 -4.21 -1.75 -0.20
C THR A 43 -5.37 -0.79 0.00
N MET A 44 -6.53 -1.20 -0.51
CA MET A 44 -7.83 -0.57 -0.24
C MET A 44 -8.72 -1.64 0.37
N PHE A 45 -9.13 -1.42 1.61
CA PHE A 45 -9.96 -2.35 2.38
C PHE A 45 -11.41 -1.83 2.42
N SER A 46 -11.59 -0.63 2.99
CA SER A 46 -12.85 0.14 2.99
C SER A 46 -14.08 -0.57 3.57
N GLU A 47 -13.93 -1.56 4.45
CA GLU A 47 -15.05 -2.30 5.05
C GLU A 47 -15.76 -1.50 6.14
N GLN A 48 -15.00 -0.85 7.03
CA GLN A 48 -15.56 -0.04 8.12
C GLN A 48 -15.83 1.41 7.69
N THR A 49 -14.84 2.05 7.07
CA THR A 49 -15.00 3.37 6.46
C THR A 49 -15.12 3.18 4.96
N ARG A 50 -16.34 3.28 4.43
CA ARG A 50 -16.63 2.97 3.02
C ARG A 50 -16.05 3.96 2.02
N VAL A 51 -15.58 5.11 2.50
CA VAL A 51 -14.93 6.11 1.65
C VAL A 51 -13.61 5.56 1.10
N VAL A 52 -13.32 5.80 -0.19
CA VAL A 52 -12.05 5.45 -0.83
C VAL A 52 -10.89 6.08 -0.05
N HIS A 53 -10.06 5.21 0.51
CA HIS A 53 -8.79 5.55 1.13
C HIS A 53 -7.81 4.39 0.91
N PHE A 54 -6.52 4.70 0.94
CA PHE A 54 -5.47 3.73 0.70
C PHE A 54 -4.55 3.64 1.91
N HIS A 55 -4.15 2.42 2.22
CA HIS A 55 -3.13 2.14 3.23
C HIS A 55 -1.81 1.85 2.52
N LEU A 56 -0.75 2.51 2.96
CA LEU A 56 0.62 2.31 2.49
C LEU A 56 1.43 1.70 3.62
N PHE A 57 1.76 0.41 3.50
CA PHE A 57 2.53 -0.31 4.50
C PHE A 57 3.97 -0.49 4.03
N PRO A 58 4.96 0.18 4.66
CA PRO A 58 6.36 -0.06 4.36
C PRO A 58 6.80 -1.40 4.95
N ARG A 59 7.34 -2.28 4.10
CA ARG A 59 8.05 -3.49 4.55
C ARG A 59 9.53 -3.19 4.60
N THR A 60 10.10 -3.22 5.79
CA THR A 60 11.55 -3.09 6.02
C THR A 60 12.21 -4.47 6.10
N GLU A 61 13.54 -4.50 5.97
CA GLU A 61 14.33 -5.71 6.21
C GLU A 61 14.09 -6.29 7.60
N TRP A 62 14.00 -5.43 8.62
CA TRP A 62 13.71 -5.84 9.99
C TRP A 62 12.37 -6.57 10.11
N LEU A 63 11.31 -6.06 9.47
CA LEU A 63 10.00 -6.71 9.50
C LEU A 63 10.03 -8.07 8.79
N THR A 64 10.73 -8.15 7.65
CA THR A 64 10.94 -9.41 6.92
C THR A 64 11.67 -10.43 7.81
N ALA A 65 12.75 -10.03 8.48
CA ALA A 65 13.50 -10.91 9.37
C ALA A 65 12.66 -11.39 10.56
N LYS A 66 11.85 -10.50 11.15
CA LYS A 66 10.92 -10.87 12.24
C LYS A 66 9.86 -11.87 11.78
N TYR A 67 9.32 -11.70 10.58
CA TYR A 67 8.36 -12.65 10.01
C TYR A 67 8.96 -14.04 9.91
N PHE A 68 10.11 -14.20 9.25
CA PHE A 68 10.75 -15.51 9.06
C PHE A 68 11.21 -16.14 10.38
N ALA A 69 11.67 -15.35 11.34
CA ALA A 69 12.01 -15.86 12.67
C ALA A 69 10.77 -16.43 13.41
N ALA A 70 9.59 -15.85 13.21
CA ALA A 70 8.34 -16.32 13.80
C ALA A 70 7.69 -17.47 13.02
N HIS A 71 8.01 -17.62 11.73
CA HIS A 71 7.42 -18.60 10.81
C HIS A 71 8.49 -19.52 10.21
N SER A 72 9.39 -20.04 11.05
CA SER A 72 10.56 -20.82 10.62
C SER A 72 10.23 -22.12 9.87
N HIS A 73 8.96 -22.53 9.87
CA HIS A 73 8.47 -23.72 9.15
C HIS A 73 7.83 -23.39 7.77
N ASP A 74 7.60 -22.11 7.45
CA ASP A 74 6.91 -21.68 6.22
C ASP A 74 7.87 -21.39 5.06
N THR A 75 9.10 -21.90 5.08
CA THR A 75 10.12 -21.63 4.05
C THR A 75 9.82 -22.24 2.67
N GLU A 76 8.77 -23.03 2.51
CA GLU A 76 8.28 -23.46 1.19
C GLU A 76 7.18 -22.51 0.67
N VAL A 77 7.57 -21.31 0.24
CA VAL A 77 6.78 -20.62 -0.79
C VAL A 77 7.57 -20.73 -2.09
N SER A 78 7.14 -21.69 -2.92
CA SER A 78 7.69 -21.93 -4.26
C SER A 78 7.70 -20.62 -5.05
N ALA A 79 8.91 -20.04 -5.20
CA ALA A 79 9.17 -19.08 -6.24
C ALA A 79 9.09 -19.84 -7.57
N ARG A 80 7.94 -19.78 -8.24
CA ARG A 80 7.84 -20.10 -9.66
C ARG A 80 7.94 -18.79 -10.42
N ASP A 81 8.92 -18.77 -11.31
CA ASP A 81 9.28 -17.70 -12.26
C ASP A 81 8.10 -17.28 -13.16
#